data_AF-A0A967BQW5-F1
#
_entry.id   AF-A0A967BQW5-F1
#
_cell.length_a   1.000
_cell.length_b   1.000
_cell.length_c   1.000
_cell.angle_alpha   90.00
_cell.angle_beta   90.00
_cell.angle_gamma   90.00
#
_symmetry.space_group_name_H-M   'P 1'
#
loop_
_entity.id
_entity.type
_entity.pdbx_description
1 polymer ?
#
loop_
_entity_poly.entity_id
_entity_poly.type
_entity_poly.pdbx_seq_one_letter_code
_entity_poly.pdbx_strand_id
1 'polypeptide(L)'
;MKILDSRTVKTRLICVSLFAIAMGLLEAICVVYIRQILFPPDGNIANTPLSDFDFALETIRESMTIIMLTTLSILAAFNWRTRLAMFFLAFGIWDIFYYVGLKIFLDWPTFILDWDTLFLIPVAWYSPILVPVLISTYFIIGSIFIVLHEGNGTTLNFGLTVIILQFLGFIVWFYSFIKDSAMISENGYANVEYSWVLFFLGLLLGVSSLTLSFILDKKT
;
A
#
# COMPACT_ATOMS: atom_id res chain seq x y z
N MET A 1 -12.89 7.17 -27.84
CA MET A 1 -11.99 7.17 -26.66
C MET A 1 -11.21 8.48 -26.69
N LYS A 2 -11.31 9.34 -25.67
CA LYS A 2 -10.65 10.65 -25.67
C LYS A 2 -9.17 10.42 -25.36
N ILE A 3 -8.30 10.46 -26.37
CA ILE A 3 -6.85 10.39 -26.18
C ILE A 3 -6.45 11.65 -25.40
N LEU A 4 -5.88 11.47 -24.21
CA LEU A 4 -5.39 12.59 -23.41
C LEU A 4 -4.05 13.02 -23.96
N ASP A 5 -3.82 14.33 -23.99
CA ASP A 5 -2.48 14.86 -24.27
C ASP A 5 -1.47 14.28 -23.27
N SER A 6 -0.34 13.78 -23.77
CA SER A 6 0.75 13.21 -22.99
C SER A 6 1.22 14.13 -21.85
N ARG A 7 1.16 15.46 -22.05
CA ARG A 7 1.47 16.43 -20.98
C ARG A 7 0.46 16.34 -19.83
N THR A 8 -0.81 16.12 -20.14
CA THR A 8 -1.89 16.00 -19.14
C THR A 8 -1.74 14.73 -18.30
N VAL A 9 -1.31 13.62 -18.89
CA VAL A 9 -1.05 12.36 -18.16
C VAL A 9 0.12 12.52 -17.19
N LYS A 10 1.25 13.09 -17.66
CA LYS A 10 2.42 13.35 -16.81
C LYS A 10 2.09 14.27 -15.64
N THR A 11 1.36 15.36 -15.89
CA THR A 11 0.92 16.28 -14.82
C THR A 11 0.07 15.55 -13.78
N ARG A 12 -0.88 14.70 -14.20
CA ARG A 12 -1.70 13.91 -13.26
C ARG A 12 -0.87 12.95 -12.40
N LEU A 13 0.10 12.24 -13.01
CA LEU A 13 1.01 11.36 -12.28
C LEU A 13 1.81 12.14 -11.21
N ILE A 14 2.36 13.30 -11.59
CA ILE A 14 3.12 14.16 -10.67
C ILE A 14 2.23 14.67 -9.55
N CYS A 15 1.05 15.22 -9.86
CA CYS A 15 0.12 15.73 -8.86
C CYS A 15 -0.32 14.65 -7.86
N VAL A 16 -0.66 13.44 -8.34
CA VAL A 16 -1.04 12.33 -7.46
C VAL A 16 0.14 11.84 -6.63
N SER A 17 1.33 11.79 -7.20
CA SER A 17 2.54 11.42 -6.46
C SER A 17 2.84 12.43 -5.34
N LEU A 18 2.78 13.73 -5.64
CA LEU A 18 2.98 14.79 -4.65
C LEU A 18 1.92 14.74 -3.54
N PHE A 19 0.66 14.53 -3.90
CA PHE A 19 -0.41 14.34 -2.92
C PHE A 19 -0.13 13.14 -2.02
N ALA A 20 0.20 11.98 -2.61
CA ALA A 20 0.46 10.74 -1.86
C ALA A 20 1.68 10.86 -0.92
N ILE A 21 2.75 11.54 -1.36
CA ILE A 21 3.92 11.87 -0.51
C ILE A 21 3.48 12.69 0.70
N ALA A 22 2.77 13.80 0.46
CA ALA A 22 2.32 14.68 1.54
C ALA A 22 1.37 13.97 2.50
N MET A 23 0.47 13.15 1.96
CA MET A 23 -0.48 12.34 2.73
C MET A 23 0.24 11.29 3.59
N GLY A 24 1.21 10.55 3.04
CA GLY A 24 1.97 9.54 3.79
C GLY A 24 2.79 10.16 4.93
N LEU A 25 3.41 11.32 4.69
CA LEU A 25 4.10 12.07 5.74
C LEU A 25 3.13 12.58 6.82
N LEU A 26 1.95 13.09 6.43
CA LEU A 26 0.92 13.51 7.38
C LEU A 26 0.48 12.35 8.27
N GLU A 27 0.28 11.16 7.69
CA GLU A 27 -0.10 9.98 8.43
C GLU A 27 1.00 9.51 9.39
N ALA A 28 2.26 9.53 8.95
CA ALA A 28 3.40 9.27 9.82
C ALA A 28 3.44 10.24 11.01
N ILE A 29 3.19 11.54 10.79
CA ILE A 29 3.09 12.55 11.86
C ILE A 29 1.96 12.22 12.84
N CYS A 30 0.78 11.83 12.36
CA CYS A 30 -0.31 11.40 13.23
C CYS A 30 0.12 10.21 14.11
N VAL A 31 0.75 9.20 13.52
CA VAL A 31 1.25 8.01 14.26
C VAL A 31 2.34 8.38 15.25
N VAL A 32 3.23 9.31 14.91
CA VAL A 32 4.25 9.84 15.84
C VAL A 32 3.57 10.45 17.07
N TYR A 33 2.58 11.32 16.88
CA TYR A 33 1.86 11.93 17.99
C TYR A 33 1.09 10.90 18.82
N ILE A 34 0.42 9.95 18.18
CA ILE A 34 -0.26 8.85 18.88
C ILE A 34 0.74 8.09 19.75
N ARG A 35 1.91 7.69 19.21
CA ARG A 35 2.95 6.98 19.97
C ARG A 35 3.50 7.80 21.14
N GLN A 36 3.70 9.11 20.95
CA GLN A 36 4.18 9.99 22.03
C GLN A 36 3.15 10.16 23.14
N ILE A 37 1.85 10.15 22.82
CA ILE A 37 0.77 10.22 23.81
C ILE A 37 0.64 8.89 24.57
N LEU A 38 0.77 7.75 23.89
CA LEU A 38 0.64 6.42 24.49
C LEU A 38 1.89 6.00 25.28
N PHE A 39 3.07 6.40 24.82
CA PHE A 39 4.37 6.04 25.40
C PHE A 39 5.20 7.31 25.64
N PRO A 40 4.85 8.10 26.66
CA PRO A 40 5.50 9.38 26.89
C PRO A 40 7.00 9.19 27.23
N PRO A 41 7.90 10.06 26.72
CA PRO A 41 9.36 9.88 26.83
C PRO A 41 9.90 9.89 28.26
N ASP A 42 9.16 10.46 29.21
CA ASP A 42 9.49 10.52 30.63
C ASP A 42 9.18 9.21 31.37
N GLY A 43 8.63 8.21 30.67
CA GLY A 43 8.26 6.91 31.24
C GLY A 43 7.08 6.97 32.20
N ASN A 44 6.38 8.11 32.26
CA ASN A 44 5.34 8.36 33.25
C ASN A 44 3.98 7.85 32.75
N ILE A 45 3.88 6.53 32.64
CA ILE A 45 2.67 5.79 32.19
C ILE A 45 1.52 5.95 33.22
N ALA A 46 1.82 6.46 34.42
CA ALA A 46 0.89 6.59 35.55
C ALA A 46 -0.36 7.44 35.27
N ASN A 47 -0.35 8.29 34.23
CA ASN A 47 -1.48 9.14 33.83
C ASN A 47 -2.00 8.89 32.41
N THR A 48 -1.45 7.92 31.69
CA THR A 48 -1.94 7.50 30.37
C THR A 48 -2.44 6.08 30.51
N PRO A 49 -3.74 5.88 30.77
CA PRO A 49 -4.31 4.55 30.73
C PRO A 49 -4.08 4.00 29.32
N LEU A 50 -3.32 2.92 29.20
CA LEU A 50 -3.33 2.09 27.98
C LEU A 50 -4.77 1.64 27.61
N SER A 51 -5.75 1.82 28.53
CA SER A 51 -7.19 1.63 28.29
C SER A 51 -7.84 2.66 27.36
N ASP A 52 -7.16 3.75 26.98
CA ASP A 52 -7.73 4.80 26.13
C ASP A 52 -7.32 4.68 24.65
N PHE A 53 -6.58 3.62 24.26
CA PHE A 53 -6.32 3.35 22.85
C PHE A 53 -7.60 2.84 22.17
N ASP A 54 -8.27 3.75 21.47
CA ASP A 54 -9.51 3.45 20.78
C ASP A 54 -9.22 2.77 19.42
N PHE A 55 -9.22 1.44 19.43
CA PHE A 55 -9.09 0.62 18.23
C PHE A 55 -10.16 0.94 17.17
N ALA A 56 -11.35 1.41 17.57
CA ALA A 56 -12.38 1.81 16.61
C ALA A 56 -11.99 3.11 15.91
N LEU A 57 -11.39 4.07 16.62
CA LEU A 57 -10.90 5.31 16.04
C LEU A 57 -9.75 5.06 15.06
N GLU A 58 -8.81 4.17 15.39
CA GLU A 58 -7.75 3.78 14.45
C GLU A 58 -8.30 3.07 13.22
N THR A 59 -9.28 2.17 13.41
CA THR A 59 -9.98 1.52 12.30
C THR A 59 -10.70 2.56 11.41
N ILE A 60 -11.33 3.58 12.00
CA ILE A 60 -11.95 4.67 11.24
C ILE A 60 -10.89 5.46 10.47
N ARG A 61 -9.76 5.79 11.11
CA ARG A 61 -8.66 6.53 10.49
C ARG A 61 -8.12 5.81 9.26
N GLU A 62 -7.81 4.52 9.37
CA GLU A 62 -7.38 3.69 8.24
C GLU A 62 -8.44 3.60 7.14
N SER A 63 -9.72 3.47 7.52
CA SER A 63 -10.83 3.49 6.55
C SER A 63 -10.89 4.82 5.78
N MET A 64 -10.66 5.94 6.47
CA MET A 64 -10.63 7.26 5.83
C MET A 64 -9.45 7.39 4.87
N THR A 65 -8.28 6.83 5.19
CA THR A 65 -7.13 6.76 4.27
C THR A 65 -7.53 6.06 2.96
N ILE A 66 -8.18 4.90 3.04
CA ILE A 66 -8.64 4.17 1.85
C ILE A 66 -9.67 4.99 1.05
N ILE A 67 -10.62 5.67 1.71
CA ILE A 67 -11.62 6.52 1.04
C ILE A 67 -10.94 7.72 0.35
N MET A 68 -9.97 8.37 1.00
CA MET A 68 -9.21 9.48 0.42
C MET A 68 -8.44 9.05 -0.83
N LEU A 69 -7.74 7.91 -0.78
CA LEU A 69 -7.01 7.38 -1.94
C LEU A 69 -7.96 6.97 -3.07
N THR A 70 -9.11 6.38 -2.73
CA THR A 70 -10.15 5.99 -3.70
C THR A 70 -10.75 7.20 -4.38
N THR A 71 -11.12 8.25 -3.64
CA THR A 71 -11.70 9.46 -4.22
C THR A 71 -10.68 10.22 -5.08
N LEU A 72 -9.41 10.32 -4.63
CA LEU A 72 -8.32 10.87 -5.43
C LEU A 72 -8.17 10.16 -6.77
N SER A 73 -8.18 8.83 -6.78
CA SER A 73 -7.98 8.04 -7.99
C SER A 73 -9.13 8.21 -8.99
N ILE A 74 -10.37 8.29 -8.49
CA ILE A 74 -11.57 8.55 -9.31
C ILE A 74 -11.49 9.93 -9.98
N LEU A 75 -11.02 10.95 -9.26
CA LEU A 75 -10.85 12.30 -9.78
C LEU A 75 -9.67 12.42 -10.76
N ALA A 76 -8.58 11.71 -10.50
CA ALA A 76 -7.35 11.81 -11.27
C ALA A 76 -7.39 11.06 -12.61
N ALA A 77 -8.30 10.10 -12.80
CA ALA A 77 -8.33 9.22 -13.96
C ALA A 77 -9.70 9.15 -14.67
N PHE A 78 -9.67 8.64 -15.90
CA PHE A 78 -10.75 8.80 -16.88
C PHE A 78 -11.49 7.50 -17.21
N ASN A 79 -10.87 6.34 -16.98
CA ASN A 79 -11.51 5.03 -17.14
C ASN A 79 -11.23 4.15 -15.92
N TRP A 80 -11.96 3.04 -15.77
CA TRP A 80 -11.86 2.21 -14.56
C TRP A 80 -10.44 1.65 -14.34
N ARG A 81 -9.74 1.25 -15.42
CA ARG A 81 -8.37 0.70 -15.37
C ARG A 81 -7.37 1.72 -14.85
N THR A 82 -7.43 2.94 -15.39
CA THR A 82 -6.58 4.05 -14.96
C THR A 82 -6.95 4.55 -13.57
N ARG A 83 -8.22 4.49 -13.16
CA ARG A 83 -8.61 4.78 -11.76
C ARG A 83 -8.01 3.77 -10.80
N LEU A 84 -8.09 2.47 -11.13
CA LEU A 84 -7.47 1.43 -10.32
C LEU A 84 -5.94 1.59 -10.26
N ALA A 85 -5.29 1.86 -11.39
CA ALA A 85 -3.86 2.14 -11.43
C ALA A 85 -3.48 3.40 -10.62
N MET A 86 -4.23 4.51 -10.75
CA MET A 86 -3.94 5.71 -9.97
C MET A 86 -4.17 5.51 -8.46
N PHE A 87 -5.09 4.62 -8.07
CA PHE A 87 -5.26 4.20 -6.67
C PHE A 87 -4.00 3.49 -6.18
N PHE A 88 -3.53 2.45 -6.89
CA PHE A 88 -2.34 1.70 -6.50
C PHE A 88 -1.06 2.52 -6.56
N LEU A 89 -0.96 3.46 -7.49
CA LEU A 89 0.12 4.45 -7.53
C LEU A 89 0.13 5.29 -6.25
N ALA A 90 -1.01 5.88 -5.89
CA ALA A 90 -1.13 6.71 -4.71
C ALA A 90 -0.88 5.91 -3.43
N PHE A 91 -1.47 4.71 -3.33
CA PHE A 91 -1.28 3.78 -2.21
C PHE A 91 0.19 3.41 -2.04
N GLY A 92 0.88 2.97 -3.10
CA GLY A 92 2.27 2.56 -2.98
C GLY A 92 3.22 3.70 -2.62
N ILE A 93 2.97 4.92 -3.13
CA ILE A 93 3.76 6.09 -2.76
C ILE A 93 3.48 6.50 -1.32
N TRP A 94 2.21 6.57 -0.92
CA TRP A 94 1.79 6.87 0.44
C TRP A 94 2.44 5.93 1.45
N ASP A 95 2.41 4.62 1.17
CA ASP A 95 2.94 3.56 2.05
C ASP A 95 4.46 3.70 2.25
N ILE A 96 5.22 3.91 1.16
CA ILE A 96 6.67 4.14 1.25
C ILE A 96 6.98 5.42 2.03
N PHE A 97 6.26 6.51 1.76
CA PHE A 97 6.54 7.80 2.40
C PHE A 97 6.04 7.87 3.85
N TYR A 98 5.07 7.03 4.24
CA TYR A 98 4.75 6.76 5.62
C TYR A 98 5.97 6.23 6.37
N TYR A 99 6.63 5.17 5.87
CA TYR A 99 7.86 4.65 6.46
C TYR A 99 9.04 5.63 6.44
N VAL A 100 9.20 6.41 5.36
CA VAL A 100 10.20 7.48 5.31
C VAL A 100 9.94 8.51 6.40
N GLY A 101 8.69 8.91 6.59
CA GLY A 101 8.28 9.82 7.67
C GLY A 101 8.62 9.25 9.05
N LEU A 102 8.24 8.00 9.32
CA LEU A 102 8.58 7.34 10.58
C LEU A 102 10.10 7.28 10.81
N LYS A 103 10.89 7.03 9.76
CA LYS A 103 12.34 6.99 9.88
C LYS A 103 12.93 8.36 10.20
N ILE A 104 12.38 9.42 9.64
CA ILE A 104 12.83 10.80 9.90
C ILE A 104 12.42 11.25 11.31
N PHE A 105 11.19 10.96 11.74
CA PHE A 105 10.62 11.54 12.96
C PHE A 105 10.82 10.68 14.22
N LEU A 106 11.00 9.37 14.07
CA LEU A 106 11.14 8.42 15.19
C LEU A 106 12.42 7.56 15.11
N ASP A 107 13.25 7.73 14.08
CA ASP A 107 14.37 6.83 13.76
C ASP A 107 13.95 5.35 13.62
N TRP A 108 12.68 5.09 13.35
CA TRP A 108 12.10 3.77 13.19
C TRP A 108 11.67 3.54 11.72
N PRO A 109 11.95 2.38 11.12
CA PRO A 109 12.54 1.20 11.73
C PRO A 109 14.06 1.31 11.93
N THR A 110 14.57 0.47 12.83
CA THR A 110 16.02 0.31 13.02
C THR A 110 16.60 -0.52 11.88
N PHE A 111 15.88 -1.58 11.50
CA PHE A 111 16.23 -2.48 10.41
C PHE A 111 15.07 -2.63 9.43
N ILE A 112 15.38 -2.84 8.15
CA ILE A 112 14.34 -3.01 7.10
C ILE A 112 13.47 -4.27 7.29
N LEU A 113 13.91 -5.19 8.16
CA LEU A 113 13.20 -6.41 8.52
C LEU A 113 12.46 -6.30 9.86
N ASP A 114 12.44 -5.13 10.49
CA ASP A 114 11.59 -4.90 11.65
C ASP A 114 10.13 -5.15 11.26
N TRP A 115 9.40 -5.80 12.17
CA TRP A 115 7.99 -6.08 11.99
C TRP A 115 7.14 -4.84 12.24
N ASP A 116 6.06 -4.74 11.49
CA ASP A 116 5.07 -3.68 11.63
C ASP A 116 3.64 -4.20 11.56
N THR A 117 2.73 -3.40 12.09
CA THR A 117 1.29 -3.52 11.89
C THR A 117 0.89 -2.64 10.71
N LEU A 118 0.56 -3.26 9.58
CA LEU A 118 0.35 -2.55 8.32
C LEU A 118 -1.03 -1.89 8.24
N PHE A 119 -2.06 -2.64 8.66
CA PHE A 119 -3.46 -2.26 8.66
C PHE A 119 -4.20 -3.09 9.72
N LEU A 120 -5.31 -2.58 10.24
CA LEU A 120 -6.23 -3.24 11.16
C LEU A 120 -7.49 -3.79 10.48
N ILE A 121 -7.76 -3.39 9.23
CA ILE A 121 -8.97 -3.78 8.48
C ILE A 121 -8.68 -4.88 7.46
N PRO A 122 -9.54 -5.91 7.31
CA PRO A 122 -10.66 -6.27 8.20
C PRO A 122 -10.21 -6.97 9.49
N VAL A 123 -8.94 -7.36 9.53
CA VAL A 123 -8.21 -7.92 10.68
C VAL A 123 -6.81 -7.29 10.65
N ALA A 124 -6.00 -7.47 11.69
CA ALA A 124 -4.64 -6.91 11.72
C ALA A 124 -3.69 -7.62 10.74
N TRP A 125 -2.94 -6.85 9.96
CA TRP A 125 -1.98 -7.31 8.96
C TRP A 125 -0.58 -7.08 9.49
N TYR A 126 0.26 -8.11 9.46
CA TYR A 126 1.61 -8.01 9.97
C TYR A 126 2.64 -8.48 8.95
N SER A 127 3.76 -7.77 8.86
CA SER A 127 4.93 -8.24 8.11
C SER A 127 6.18 -7.45 8.47
N PRO A 128 7.37 -7.93 8.09
CA PRO A 128 8.56 -7.10 8.00
C PRO A 128 8.37 -5.97 6.99
N ILE A 129 8.82 -4.76 7.30
CA ILE A 129 8.62 -3.53 6.50
C ILE A 129 9.10 -3.66 5.05
N LEU A 130 10.13 -4.47 4.81
CA LEU A 130 10.59 -4.76 3.44
C LEU A 130 9.45 -5.26 2.54
N VAL A 131 8.50 -6.02 3.07
CA VAL A 131 7.43 -6.65 2.30
C VAL A 131 6.45 -5.63 1.71
N PRO A 132 5.78 -4.75 2.50
CA PRO A 132 4.90 -3.72 1.96
C PRO A 132 5.66 -2.77 1.03
N VAL A 133 6.91 -2.42 1.34
CA VAL A 133 7.74 -1.56 0.46
C VAL A 133 7.96 -2.20 -0.92
N LEU A 134 8.22 -3.50 -0.99
CA LEU A 134 8.38 -4.21 -2.27
C LEU A 134 7.06 -4.33 -3.03
N ILE A 135 5.94 -4.58 -2.35
CA ILE A 135 4.59 -4.62 -2.95
C ILE A 135 4.20 -3.23 -3.47
N SER A 136 4.47 -2.19 -2.70
CA SER A 136 4.27 -0.79 -3.06
C SER A 136 5.11 -0.40 -4.27
N THR A 137 6.35 -0.88 -4.36
CA THR A 137 7.18 -0.71 -5.55
C THR A 137 6.57 -1.38 -6.79
N TYR A 138 6.06 -2.61 -6.64
CA TYR A 138 5.33 -3.31 -7.71
C TYR A 138 4.08 -2.51 -8.16
N PHE A 139 3.28 -2.01 -7.20
CA PHE A 139 2.12 -1.18 -7.48
C PHE A 139 2.48 0.10 -8.24
N ILE A 140 3.52 0.82 -7.84
CA ILE A 140 3.97 2.05 -8.50
C ILE A 140 4.37 1.76 -9.95
N ILE A 141 5.25 0.77 -10.16
CA ILE A 141 5.75 0.44 -11.50
C ILE A 141 4.61 -0.01 -12.42
N GLY A 142 3.78 -0.94 -11.95
CA GLY A 142 2.62 -1.43 -12.72
C GLY A 142 1.64 -0.31 -13.05
N SER A 143 1.39 0.59 -12.10
CA SER A 143 0.44 1.69 -12.30
C SER A 143 0.92 2.73 -13.29
N ILE A 144 2.20 3.13 -13.21
CA ILE A 144 2.81 4.04 -14.21
C ILE A 144 2.71 3.41 -15.59
N PHE A 145 3.03 2.11 -15.69
CA PHE A 145 2.98 1.39 -16.96
C PHE A 145 1.56 1.38 -17.56
N ILE A 146 0.54 1.04 -16.77
CA ILE A 146 -0.87 1.00 -17.20
C ILE A 146 -1.35 2.39 -17.64
N VAL A 147 -1.07 3.43 -16.84
CA VAL A 147 -1.53 4.80 -17.10
C VAL A 147 -0.89 5.37 -18.36
N LEU A 148 0.41 5.12 -18.59
CA LEU A 148 1.09 5.58 -19.80
C LEU A 148 0.57 4.89 -21.07
N HIS A 149 0.28 3.58 -21.02
CA HIS A 149 -0.28 2.85 -22.17
C HIS A 149 -1.70 3.33 -22.49
N GLU A 150 -2.60 3.35 -21.50
CA GLU A 150 -3.99 3.78 -21.70
C GLU A 150 -4.07 5.26 -22.11
N GLY A 151 -3.17 6.11 -21.62
CA GLY A 151 -3.07 7.52 -22.00
C GLY A 151 -2.67 7.74 -23.47
N ASN A 152 -1.82 6.86 -24.02
CA ASN A 152 -1.38 6.91 -25.41
C ASN A 152 -2.37 6.27 -26.40
N GLY A 153 -3.53 5.81 -25.91
CA GLY A 153 -4.58 5.21 -26.75
C GLY A 153 -4.41 3.71 -27.00
N THR A 154 -3.33 3.09 -26.50
CA THR A 154 -3.15 1.63 -26.47
C THR A 154 -3.88 1.06 -25.26
N THR A 155 -4.67 0.00 -25.43
CA THR A 155 -5.41 -0.60 -24.31
C THR A 155 -4.81 -1.93 -23.92
N LEU A 156 -4.30 -2.04 -22.70
CA LEU A 156 -3.77 -3.31 -22.21
C LEU A 156 -4.89 -4.35 -22.14
N ASN A 157 -4.56 -5.57 -22.58
CA ASN A 157 -5.50 -6.69 -22.54
C ASN A 157 -5.58 -7.26 -21.12
N PHE A 158 -6.63 -6.89 -20.40
CA PHE A 158 -6.99 -7.47 -19.10
C PHE A 158 -7.95 -8.64 -19.30
N GLY A 159 -7.50 -9.66 -20.04
CA GLY A 159 -8.26 -10.90 -20.20
C GLY A 159 -8.48 -11.60 -18.85
N LEU A 160 -9.43 -12.55 -18.83
CA LEU A 160 -9.81 -13.27 -17.62
C LEU A 160 -8.61 -13.89 -16.89
N THR A 161 -7.63 -14.43 -17.63
CA THR A 161 -6.40 -15.01 -17.06
C THR A 161 -5.56 -13.97 -16.31
N VAL A 162 -5.39 -12.76 -16.85
CA VAL A 162 -4.64 -11.67 -16.21
C VAL A 162 -5.31 -11.30 -14.89
N ILE A 163 -6.63 -11.13 -14.92
CA ILE A 163 -7.43 -10.78 -13.74
C ILE A 163 -7.32 -11.87 -12.67
N ILE A 164 -7.48 -13.14 -13.04
CA ILE A 164 -7.39 -14.27 -12.11
C ILE A 164 -6.00 -14.33 -11.47
N LEU A 165 -4.92 -14.19 -12.26
CA LEU A 165 -3.56 -14.24 -11.72
C LEU A 165 -3.28 -13.06 -10.77
N GLN A 166 -3.75 -11.84 -11.07
CA GLN A 166 -3.62 -10.71 -10.15
C GLN A 166 -4.39 -10.97 -8.85
N PHE A 167 -5.62 -11.48 -8.96
CA PHE A 167 -6.45 -11.74 -7.80
C PHE A 167 -5.88 -12.86 -6.91
N LEU A 168 -5.34 -13.92 -7.51
CA LEU A 168 -4.62 -14.97 -6.78
C LEU A 168 -3.36 -14.43 -6.11
N GLY A 169 -2.59 -13.59 -6.79
CA GLY A 169 -1.42 -12.92 -6.20
C GLY A 169 -1.80 -12.09 -4.98
N PHE A 170 -2.88 -11.30 -5.09
CA PHE A 170 -3.45 -10.55 -3.97
C PHE A 170 -3.88 -11.44 -2.81
N ILE A 171 -4.61 -12.54 -3.07
CA ILE A 171 -5.03 -13.48 -2.01
C ILE A 171 -3.82 -14.08 -1.30
N VAL A 172 -2.78 -14.45 -2.04
CA VAL A 172 -1.56 -15.03 -1.47
C VAL A 172 -0.84 -14.02 -0.57
N TRP A 173 -0.70 -12.76 -1.00
CA TRP A 173 -0.12 -11.70 -0.16
C TRP A 173 -0.99 -11.37 1.05
N PHE A 174 -2.30 -11.26 0.86
CA PHE A 174 -3.22 -11.02 1.96
C PHE A 174 -3.12 -12.13 3.01
N TYR A 175 -3.13 -13.39 2.57
CA TYR A 175 -2.96 -14.53 3.46
C TYR A 175 -1.60 -14.52 4.19
N SER A 176 -0.52 -14.13 3.51
CA SER A 176 0.80 -14.04 4.16
C SER A 176 0.85 -12.99 5.28
N PHE A 177 0.00 -11.96 5.23
CA PHE A 177 -0.10 -10.95 6.28
C PHE A 177 -0.96 -11.36 7.48
N ILE A 178 -2.00 -12.17 7.25
CA ILE A 178 -3.01 -12.44 8.29
C ILE A 178 -2.86 -13.80 8.96
N LYS A 179 -2.11 -14.75 8.37
CA LYS A 179 -2.05 -16.14 8.86
C LYS A 179 -1.57 -16.25 10.32
N ASP A 180 -0.70 -15.34 10.76
CA ASP A 180 -0.13 -15.31 12.12
C ASP A 180 -0.75 -14.18 12.98
N SER A 181 -1.79 -13.51 12.48
CA SER A 181 -2.31 -12.28 13.07
C SER A 181 -2.78 -12.46 14.51
N ALA A 182 -3.51 -13.55 14.81
CA ALA A 182 -3.97 -13.84 16.17
C ALA A 182 -2.79 -14.07 17.13
N MET A 183 -1.79 -14.85 16.71
CA MET A 183 -0.60 -15.14 17.52
C MET A 183 0.22 -13.88 17.78
N ILE A 184 0.44 -13.05 16.76
CA ILE A 184 1.19 -11.79 16.87
C ILE A 184 0.45 -10.79 17.77
N SER A 185 -0.89 -10.74 17.68
CA SER A 185 -1.68 -9.80 18.48
C SER A 185 -1.65 -10.16 19.97
N GLU A 186 -1.54 -11.44 20.31
CA GLU A 186 -1.48 -11.92 21.69
C GLU A 186 -0.06 -11.90 22.27
N ASN A 187 0.94 -12.29 21.48
CA ASN A 187 2.30 -12.56 21.96
C ASN A 187 3.37 -11.60 21.42
N GLY A 188 2.99 -10.64 20.58
CA GLY A 188 3.91 -9.77 19.85
C GLY A 188 4.65 -10.51 18.73
N TYR A 189 5.73 -9.91 18.22
CA TYR A 189 6.47 -10.42 17.06
C TYR A 189 7.50 -11.52 17.40
N ALA A 190 7.65 -11.88 18.67
CA ALA A 190 8.71 -12.78 19.12
C ALA A 190 8.50 -14.21 18.57
N ASN A 191 9.57 -14.81 18.04
CA ASN A 191 9.58 -16.16 17.47
C ASN A 191 8.66 -16.36 16.25
N VAL A 192 8.28 -15.28 15.55
CA VAL A 192 7.49 -15.35 14.32
C VAL A 192 8.38 -15.12 13.11
N GLU A 193 8.41 -16.09 12.20
CA GLU A 193 9.10 -15.98 10.93
C GLU A 193 8.12 -15.64 9.80
N TYR A 194 8.44 -14.59 9.05
CA TYR A 194 7.63 -14.21 7.91
C TYR A 194 7.71 -15.25 6.78
N SER A 195 6.58 -15.58 6.18
CA SER A 195 6.52 -16.58 5.10
C SER A 195 6.92 -15.98 3.76
N TRP A 196 8.23 -15.83 3.56
CA TRP A 196 8.85 -15.34 2.32
C TRP A 196 8.41 -16.10 1.07
N VAL A 197 8.15 -17.40 1.19
CA VAL A 197 7.66 -18.24 0.08
C VAL A 197 6.32 -17.71 -0.46
N LEU A 198 5.39 -17.34 0.42
CA LEU A 198 4.10 -16.78 0.02
C LEU A 198 4.29 -15.41 -0.62
N PHE A 199 5.17 -14.58 -0.08
CA PHE A 199 5.51 -13.29 -0.70
C PHE A 199 6.03 -13.45 -2.13
N PHE A 200 7.03 -14.31 -2.35
CA PHE A 200 7.60 -14.53 -3.68
C PHE A 200 6.59 -15.18 -4.64
N LEU A 201 5.73 -16.06 -4.15
CA LEU A 201 4.65 -16.65 -4.95
C LEU A 201 3.66 -15.58 -5.43
N GLY A 202 3.21 -14.70 -4.53
CA GLY A 202 2.34 -13.57 -4.88
C GLY A 202 3.00 -12.63 -5.89
N LEU A 203 4.28 -12.31 -5.69
CA LEU A 203 5.06 -11.48 -6.61
C LEU A 203 5.19 -12.12 -7.99
N LEU A 204 5.47 -13.41 -8.06
CA LEU A 204 5.56 -14.16 -9.31
C LEU A 204 4.22 -14.14 -10.07
N LEU A 205 3.10 -14.35 -9.37
CA LEU A 205 1.75 -14.28 -9.96
C LEU A 205 1.44 -12.88 -10.49
N GLY A 206 1.74 -11.82 -9.73
CA GLY A 206 1.51 -10.44 -10.14
C GLY A 206 2.35 -10.03 -11.36
N VAL A 207 3.66 -10.29 -11.31
CA VAL A 207 4.60 -9.93 -12.40
C VAL A 207 4.31 -10.72 -13.68
N SER A 208 4.06 -12.03 -13.56
CA SER A 208 3.70 -12.87 -14.72
C SER A 208 2.40 -12.41 -15.37
N SER A 209 1.42 -12.01 -14.57
CA SER A 209 0.15 -11.47 -15.04
C SER A 209 0.30 -10.15 -15.83
N LEU A 210 1.04 -9.17 -15.29
CA LEU A 210 1.30 -7.91 -16.01
C LEU A 210 2.08 -8.16 -17.31
N THR A 211 3.06 -9.05 -17.27
CA THR A 211 3.85 -9.43 -18.45
C THR A 211 2.97 -10.08 -19.52
N LEU A 212 2.06 -10.97 -19.12
CA LEU A 212 1.10 -11.60 -20.02
C LEU A 212 0.18 -10.57 -20.67
N SER A 213 -0.34 -9.61 -19.92
CA SER A 213 -1.19 -8.52 -20.44
C SER A 213 -0.51 -7.77 -21.58
N PHE A 214 0.80 -7.53 -21.46
CA PHE A 214 1.60 -6.88 -22.50
C PHE A 214 1.86 -7.76 -23.73
N ILE A 215 2.17 -9.04 -23.52
CA ILE A 215 2.42 -9.98 -24.63
C ILE A 215 1.16 -10.17 -25.48
N LEU A 216 -0.02 -10.23 -24.84
CA LEU A 216 -1.30 -10.38 -25.53
C LEU A 216 -1.66 -9.14 -26.36
N ASP A 217 -1.30 -7.95 -25.90
CA ASP A 217 -1.52 -6.70 -26.63
C ASP A 217 -0.74 -6.65 -27.97
N LYS A 218 0.50 -7.16 -28.00
CA LYS A 218 1.32 -7.23 -29.24
C LYS A 218 0.78 -8.19 -30.31
N LYS A 219 -0.16 -9.08 -29.96
CA LYS A 219 -0.69 -10.11 -30.89
C LYS A 219 -2.00 -9.72 -31.55
N THR A 220 -2.62 -8.62 -31.12
CA THR A 220 -3.86 -8.04 -31.67
C THR A 220 -3.57 -6.82 -32.51
#